data_AF-A0A6N9A4P0-F1
#
_entry.id   AF-A0A6N9A4P0-F1
#
_cell.length_a   1.000
_cell.length_b   1.000
_cell.length_c   1.000
_cell.angle_alpha   90.00
_cell.angle_beta   90.00
_cell.angle_gamma   90.00
#
_symmetry.space_group_name_H-M   'P 1'
#
loop_
_entity.id
_entity.type
_entity.pdbx_description
1 polymer ?
#
loop_
_entity_poly.entity_id
_entity_poly.type
_entity_poly.pdbx_seq_one_letter_code
_entity_poly.pdbx_strand_id
1 'polypeptide(L)'
;MSVATITRGKSGALIANEDLVRVAVRAFVQGGAPFTWGDIEAATNLMAEGHNAHLPAVAEYMARDLGCKLRSQGGGPAVFQPPTERLDWKATYGDRKRDSSRRSARRRRERFRKLGLCSRCGKVPPPKGFKICEPCRERQRKYHRKWKANALQGPGEATPV
;
A
#
# COMPACT_ATOMS: atom_id res chain seq x y z
N MET A 1 -22.43 -28.41 4.67
CA MET A 1 -21.01 -28.12 4.43
C MET A 1 -20.62 -28.84 3.15
N SER A 2 -20.56 -28.12 2.03
CA SER A 2 -20.32 -28.71 0.70
C SER A 2 -18.82 -28.72 0.42
N VAL A 3 -18.25 -29.92 0.29
CA VAL A 3 -16.87 -30.15 -0.12
C VAL A 3 -16.87 -30.33 -1.63
N ALA A 4 -16.16 -29.47 -2.35
CA ALA A 4 -15.97 -29.59 -3.80
C ALA A 4 -14.77 -30.50 -4.08
N THR A 5 -15.02 -31.64 -4.71
CA THR A 5 -13.99 -32.57 -5.17
C THR A 5 -13.56 -32.18 -6.59
N ILE A 6 -12.28 -31.82 -6.78
CA ILE A 6 -11.72 -31.53 -8.10
C ILE A 6 -11.25 -32.85 -8.71
N THR A 7 -11.91 -33.29 -9.78
CA THR A 7 -11.52 -34.47 -10.56
C THR A 7 -10.34 -34.14 -11.48
N ARG A 8 -9.23 -34.88 -11.31
CA ARG A 8 -8.07 -34.90 -12.23
C ARG A 8 -8.50 -35.57 -13.53
N GLY A 9 -8.82 -34.79 -14.56
CA GLY A 9 -9.13 -35.28 -15.89
C GLY A 9 -8.46 -34.41 -16.97
N LYS A 10 -7.44 -34.98 -17.62
CA LYS A 10 -6.85 -34.58 -18.92
C LYS A 10 -6.28 -33.16 -19.01
N SER A 11 -4.96 -33.13 -19.00
CA SER A 11 -4.03 -32.08 -19.38
C SER A 11 -4.35 -31.45 -20.75
N GLY A 12 -5.28 -30.50 -20.76
CA GLY A 12 -5.25 -29.39 -21.71
C GLY A 12 -4.27 -28.36 -21.17
N ALA A 13 -3.20 -28.09 -21.91
CA ALA A 13 -2.22 -27.05 -21.60
C ALA A 13 -2.90 -25.69 -21.41
N LEU A 14 -3.23 -25.35 -20.16
CA LEU A 14 -3.36 -23.98 -19.74
C LEU A 14 -1.93 -23.43 -19.71
N ILE A 15 -1.53 -22.81 -20.82
CA ILE A 15 -0.50 -21.77 -20.79
C ILE A 15 -1.03 -20.79 -19.73
N ALA A 16 -0.47 -20.85 -18.52
CA ALA A 16 -0.77 -19.86 -17.51
C ALA A 16 -0.25 -18.54 -18.08
N ASN A 17 -1.17 -17.81 -18.69
CA ASN A 17 -0.91 -16.50 -19.24
C ASN A 17 -0.27 -15.68 -18.11
N GLU A 18 0.81 -14.96 -18.38
CA GLU A 18 1.54 -14.18 -17.37
C GLU A 18 0.59 -13.27 -16.57
N ASP A 19 -0.48 -12.82 -17.24
CA ASP A 19 -1.57 -12.05 -16.66
C ASP A 19 -2.39 -12.82 -15.62
N LEU A 20 -2.58 -14.14 -15.77
CA LEU A 20 -3.29 -14.95 -14.80
C LEU A 20 -2.49 -15.12 -13.51
N VAL A 21 -1.16 -15.28 -13.62
CA VAL A 21 -0.25 -15.31 -12.46
C VAL A 21 -0.22 -13.94 -11.79
N ARG A 22 -0.14 -12.85 -12.57
CA ARG A 22 -0.21 -11.48 -12.03
C ARG A 22 -1.55 -11.19 -11.35
N VAL A 23 -2.67 -11.60 -11.93
CA VAL A 23 -4.01 -11.43 -11.36
C VAL A 23 -4.18 -12.26 -10.10
N ALA A 24 -3.71 -13.51 -10.08
CA ALA A 24 -3.74 -14.35 -8.89
C ALA A 24 -2.91 -13.74 -7.75
N VAL A 25 -1.65 -13.36 -8.02
CA VAL A 25 -0.78 -12.69 -7.03
C VAL A 25 -1.39 -11.37 -6.55
N ARG A 26 -1.98 -10.58 -7.45
CA ARG A 26 -2.59 -9.29 -7.11
C ARG A 26 -3.88 -9.43 -6.30
N ALA A 27 -4.74 -10.39 -6.65
CA ALA A 27 -5.95 -10.73 -5.87
C ALA A 27 -5.56 -11.25 -4.48
N PHE A 28 -4.47 -12.00 -4.37
CA PHE A 28 -3.99 -12.55 -3.11
C PHE A 28 -3.40 -11.48 -2.17
N VAL A 29 -2.56 -10.58 -2.71
CA VAL A 29 -2.00 -9.44 -1.97
C VAL A 29 -3.11 -8.51 -1.45
N GLN A 30 -4.21 -8.39 -2.18
CA GLN A 30 -5.36 -7.58 -1.76
C GLN A 30 -6.27 -8.29 -0.74
N GLY A 31 -6.25 -9.62 -0.68
CA GLY A 31 -7.10 -10.43 0.21
C GLY A 31 -6.60 -10.55 1.66
N GLY A 32 -5.35 -10.19 1.95
CA GLY A 32 -4.83 -10.14 3.33
C GLY A 32 -4.70 -11.49 4.04
N ALA A 33 -4.80 -12.61 3.34
CA ALA A 33 -4.55 -13.92 3.92
C ALA A 33 -3.06 -14.06 4.29
N PRO A 34 -2.72 -14.47 5.53
CA PRO A 34 -1.35 -14.70 5.92
C PRO A 34 -0.78 -15.86 5.10
N PHE A 35 0.26 -15.55 4.35
CA PHE A 35 0.96 -16.51 3.52
C PHE A 35 2.00 -17.24 4.37
N THR A 36 2.05 -18.58 4.29
CA THR A 36 3.13 -19.35 4.91
C THR A 36 4.14 -19.77 3.86
N TRP A 37 5.41 -19.94 4.23
CA TRP A 37 6.45 -20.41 3.30
C TRP A 37 6.06 -21.70 2.57
N GLY A 38 5.30 -22.58 3.24
CA GLY A 38 4.79 -23.82 2.65
C GLY A 38 3.85 -23.61 1.46
N ASP A 39 3.15 -22.48 1.38
CA ASP A 39 2.29 -22.15 0.25
C ASP A 39 3.12 -21.72 -0.98
N ILE A 40 4.30 -21.10 -0.79
CA ILE A 40 5.23 -20.74 -1.89
C ILE A 40 5.89 -22.01 -2.37
N GLU A 41 6.36 -22.87 -1.46
CA GLU A 41 6.97 -24.15 -1.82
C GLU A 41 5.97 -25.05 -2.55
N ALA A 42 4.73 -25.14 -2.07
CA ALA A 42 3.68 -25.90 -2.76
C ALA A 42 3.42 -25.35 -4.17
N ALA A 43 3.29 -24.03 -4.33
CA ALA A 43 3.09 -23.42 -5.65
C ALA A 43 4.31 -23.59 -6.57
N THR A 44 5.52 -23.53 -6.02
CA THR A 44 6.77 -23.67 -6.78
C THR A 44 7.01 -25.13 -7.18
N ASN A 45 6.72 -26.08 -6.30
CA ASN A 45 6.78 -27.52 -6.59
C ASN A 45 5.73 -27.92 -7.64
N LEU A 46 4.52 -27.34 -7.58
CA LEU A 46 3.48 -27.54 -8.60
C LEU A 46 3.93 -27.03 -9.99
N MET A 47 4.76 -25.99 -10.04
CA MET A 47 5.32 -25.43 -11.28
C MET A 47 6.59 -26.16 -11.75
N ALA A 48 7.35 -26.76 -10.84
CA ALA A 48 8.56 -27.55 -11.17
C ALA A 48 8.22 -28.86 -11.90
N GLU A 49 7.01 -29.39 -11.72
CA GLU A 49 6.53 -30.57 -12.45
C GLU A 49 6.12 -30.28 -13.91
N GLY A 50 6.14 -29.02 -14.35
CA GLY A 50 5.79 -28.65 -15.73
C GLY A 50 6.24 -27.26 -16.14
N HIS A 51 7.38 -27.21 -16.83
CA HIS A 51 7.94 -26.06 -17.58
C HIS A 51 8.50 -24.88 -16.76
N ASN A 52 9.84 -24.88 -16.65
CA ASN A 52 10.70 -23.86 -16.02
C ASN A 52 10.71 -22.45 -16.68
N ALA A 53 9.80 -22.14 -17.61
CA ALA A 53 9.86 -20.91 -18.40
C ALA A 53 9.49 -19.64 -17.62
N HIS A 54 8.79 -19.76 -16.48
CA HIS A 54 8.25 -18.61 -15.74
C HIS A 54 9.10 -18.17 -14.55
N LEU A 55 10.11 -18.97 -14.16
CA LEU A 55 11.01 -18.65 -13.03
C LEU A 55 11.73 -17.30 -13.19
N PRO A 56 12.23 -16.90 -14.38
CA PRO A 56 12.87 -15.60 -14.55
C PRO A 56 11.90 -14.42 -14.32
N ALA A 57 10.66 -14.53 -14.79
CA ALA A 57 9.65 -13.48 -14.65
C ALA A 57 9.19 -13.29 -13.20
N VAL A 58 9.03 -14.40 -12.45
CA VAL A 58 8.70 -14.35 -11.02
C VAL A 58 9.88 -13.79 -10.21
N ALA A 59 11.11 -14.19 -10.53
CA ALA A 59 12.31 -13.66 -9.90
C ALA A 59 12.50 -12.15 -10.18
N GLU A 60 12.23 -11.70 -11.41
CA GLU A 60 12.29 -10.29 -11.80
C GLU A 60 11.19 -9.46 -11.10
N TYR A 61 9.97 -9.99 -10.99
CA TYR A 61 8.89 -9.37 -10.25
C TYR A 61 9.22 -9.24 -8.75
N MET A 62 9.73 -10.31 -8.13
CA MET A 62 10.18 -10.30 -6.73
C MET A 62 11.33 -9.31 -6.50
N ALA A 63 12.29 -9.23 -7.42
CA ALA A 63 13.41 -8.30 -7.31
C ALA A 63 12.98 -6.84 -7.46
N ARG A 64 12.08 -6.54 -8.41
CA ARG A 64 11.68 -5.17 -8.73
C ARG A 64 10.67 -4.58 -7.74
N ASP A 65 9.66 -5.36 -7.36
CA ASP A 65 8.52 -4.83 -6.61
C ASP A 65 8.62 -5.10 -5.09
N LEU A 66 9.41 -6.10 -4.67
CA LEU A 66 9.65 -6.43 -3.25
C LEU A 66 11.07 -6.08 -2.76
N GLY A 67 11.97 -5.67 -3.67
CA GLY A 67 13.33 -5.24 -3.33
C GLY A 67 14.27 -6.38 -2.91
N CYS A 68 13.95 -7.63 -3.27
CA CYS A 68 14.73 -8.79 -2.86
C CYS A 68 15.93 -8.99 -3.81
N LYS A 69 17.14 -9.13 -3.25
CA LYS A 69 18.35 -9.43 -4.04
C LYS A 69 18.59 -10.94 -4.06
N LEU A 70 18.58 -11.55 -5.24
CA LEU A 70 19.09 -12.91 -5.41
C LEU A 70 20.62 -12.88 -5.28
N ARG A 71 21.17 -13.39 -4.17
CA ARG A 71 22.61 -13.60 -4.04
C ARG A 71 22.92 -15.05 -4.40
N SER A 72 23.52 -15.24 -5.58
CA SER A 72 24.22 -16.48 -5.90
C SER A 72 25.52 -16.50 -5.08
N GLN A 73 25.60 -17.37 -4.08
CA GLN A 73 26.89 -17.73 -3.47
C GLN A 73 27.37 -18.98 -4.21
N GLY A 74 28.58 -18.92 -4.77
CA GLY A 74 29.12 -19.90 -5.71
C GLY A 74 28.75 -21.36 -5.41
N GLY A 75 28.17 -22.03 -6.41
CA GLY A 75 27.96 -23.48 -6.44
C GLY A 75 26.80 -24.04 -5.59
N GLY A 76 26.13 -23.24 -4.76
CA GLY A 76 24.98 -23.68 -3.96
C GLY A 76 23.62 -23.24 -4.53
N PRO A 77 22.50 -23.89 -4.13
CA PRO A 77 21.17 -23.40 -4.47
C PRO A 77 21.00 -21.97 -3.93
N ALA A 78 20.44 -21.07 -4.74
CA ALA A 78 20.24 -19.68 -4.36
C ALA A 78 19.35 -19.60 -3.10
N VAL A 79 19.97 -19.29 -1.95
CA VAL A 79 19.23 -19.09 -0.70
C VAL A 79 18.70 -17.66 -0.69
N PHE A 80 17.38 -17.53 -0.69
CA PHE A 80 16.71 -16.24 -0.51
C PHE A 80 16.97 -15.73 0.90
N GLN A 81 17.84 -14.73 1.05
CA GLN A 81 17.94 -14.00 2.31
C GLN A 81 16.83 -12.94 2.30
N PRO A 82 15.80 -13.04 3.17
CA PRO A 82 14.93 -11.91 3.39
C PRO A 82 15.80 -10.71 3.78
N PRO A 83 15.45 -9.47 3.38
CA PRO A 83 16.18 -8.30 3.83
C PRO A 83 16.29 -8.37 5.36
N THR A 84 17.52 -8.50 5.85
CA THR A 84 17.82 -8.64 7.29
C THR A 84 17.46 -7.37 8.05
N GLU A 85 17.44 -6.24 7.33
CA GLU A 85 16.72 -5.06 7.74
C GLU A 85 15.23 -5.35 7.60
N ARG A 86 14.58 -5.58 8.73
CA ARG A 86 13.13 -5.60 8.91
C ARG A 86 12.57 -4.30 8.32
N LEU A 87 12.36 -4.27 7.00
CA LEU A 87 11.68 -3.17 6.32
C LEU A 87 10.34 -3.06 7.03
N ASP A 88 10.19 -1.99 7.80
CA ASP A 88 8.97 -1.74 8.54
C ASP A 88 7.88 -1.47 7.51
N TRP A 89 7.22 -2.55 7.09
CA TRP A 89 6.15 -2.50 6.10
C TRP A 89 5.01 -1.59 6.60
N LYS A 90 4.89 -1.38 7.92
CA LYS A 90 3.96 -0.39 8.48
C LYS A 90 4.41 1.04 8.16
N ALA A 91 5.72 1.32 8.16
CA ALA A 91 6.26 2.60 7.72
C ALA A 91 5.94 2.86 6.23
N THR A 92 6.18 1.89 5.35
CA THR A 92 5.95 2.09 3.90
C THR A 92 4.46 2.13 3.51
N TYR A 93 3.60 1.36 4.19
CA TYR A 93 2.14 1.41 3.96
C TYR A 93 1.53 2.71 4.49
N GLY A 94 1.94 3.15 5.68
CA GLY A 94 1.52 4.42 6.26
C GLY A 94 1.86 5.61 5.36
N ASP A 95 3.06 5.62 4.79
CA ASP A 95 3.52 6.69 3.91
C ASP A 95 2.80 6.70 2.56
N ARG A 96 2.54 5.54 1.94
CA ARG A 96 1.72 5.46 0.72
C ARG A 96 0.31 5.99 0.95
N LYS A 97 -0.33 5.61 2.07
CA LYS A 97 -1.67 6.11 2.43
C LYS A 97 -1.66 7.62 2.67
N ARG A 98 -0.62 8.12 3.35
CA ARG A 98 -0.42 9.56 3.63
C ARG A 98 -0.19 10.35 2.34
N ASP A 99 0.61 9.84 1.42
CA ASP A 99 0.87 10.48 0.12
C ASP A 99 -0.40 10.49 -0.76
N SER A 100 -1.11 9.36 -0.85
CA SER A 100 -2.40 9.30 -1.56
C SER A 100 -3.40 10.33 -1.02
N SER A 101 -3.52 10.45 0.30
CA SER A 101 -4.35 11.47 0.96
C SER A 101 -3.92 12.90 0.63
N ARG A 102 -2.60 13.19 0.64
CA ARG A 102 -2.05 14.51 0.25
C ARG A 102 -2.36 14.84 -1.21
N ARG A 103 -2.20 13.89 -2.14
CA ARG A 103 -2.52 14.07 -3.57
C ARG A 103 -4.00 14.36 -3.78
N SER A 104 -4.88 13.61 -3.12
CA SER A 104 -6.33 13.83 -3.19
C SER A 104 -6.73 15.21 -2.64
N ALA A 105 -6.17 15.61 -1.49
CA ALA A 105 -6.40 16.92 -0.91
C ALA A 105 -5.91 18.06 -1.81
N ARG A 106 -4.77 17.90 -2.49
CA ARG A 106 -4.24 18.87 -3.45
C ARG A 106 -5.19 19.05 -4.64
N ARG A 107 -5.59 17.96 -5.30
CA ARG A 107 -6.54 17.98 -6.43
C ARG A 107 -7.85 18.65 -6.06
N ARG A 108 -8.39 18.35 -4.87
CA ARG A 108 -9.62 18.98 -4.35
C ARG A 108 -9.47 20.50 -4.19
N ARG A 109 -8.36 20.98 -3.62
CA ARG A 109 -8.09 22.42 -3.44
C ARG A 109 -7.92 23.15 -4.78
N GLU A 110 -7.23 22.53 -5.73
CA GLU A 110 -7.05 23.08 -7.08
C GLU A 110 -8.40 23.20 -7.81
N ARG A 111 -9.26 22.18 -7.72
CA ARG A 111 -10.63 22.24 -8.26
C ARG A 111 -11.42 23.41 -7.68
N PHE A 112 -11.41 23.58 -6.36
CA PHE A 112 -12.12 24.70 -5.73
C PHE A 112 -11.53 26.07 -6.10
N ARG A 113 -10.19 26.19 -6.21
CA ARG A 113 -9.55 27.42 -6.67
C ARG A 113 -10.00 27.80 -8.08
N LYS A 114 -10.07 26.84 -9.00
CA LYS A 114 -10.55 27.08 -10.37
C LYS A 114 -12.01 27.56 -10.41
N LEU A 115 -12.83 27.09 -9.48
CA LEU A 115 -14.23 27.50 -9.33
C LEU A 115 -14.42 28.77 -8.50
N GLY A 116 -13.35 29.40 -8.00
CA GLY A 116 -13.46 30.55 -7.09
C GLY A 116 -14.10 30.22 -5.74
N LEU A 117 -14.08 28.95 -5.31
CA LEU A 117 -14.68 28.49 -4.06
C LEU A 117 -13.64 28.35 -2.94
N CYS A 118 -14.09 28.41 -1.69
CA CYS A 118 -13.27 28.20 -0.51
C CYS A 118 -12.50 26.87 -0.59
N SER A 119 -11.17 26.91 -0.43
CA SER A 119 -10.31 25.72 -0.53
C SER A 119 -10.54 24.68 0.58
N ARG A 120 -11.30 25.02 1.63
CA ARG A 120 -11.59 24.15 2.77
C ARG A 120 -12.97 23.50 2.68
N CYS A 121 -14.04 24.29 2.57
CA CYS A 121 -15.41 23.77 2.51
C CYS A 121 -15.94 23.55 1.09
N GLY A 122 -15.43 24.29 0.09
CA GLY A 122 -15.92 24.22 -1.28
C GLY A 122 -17.36 24.74 -1.49
N LYS A 123 -17.90 25.53 -0.55
CA LYS A 123 -19.31 26.00 -0.60
C LYS A 123 -19.46 27.48 -0.94
N VAL A 124 -18.66 28.33 -0.32
CA VAL A 124 -18.79 29.80 -0.39
C VAL A 124 -17.50 30.36 -1.00
N PRO A 125 -17.57 31.36 -1.90
CA PRO A 125 -16.37 32.04 -2.40
C PRO A 125 -15.60 32.71 -1.26
N PRO A 126 -14.25 32.71 -1.30
CA PRO A 126 -13.46 33.42 -0.30
C PRO A 126 -13.51 34.94 -0.56
N PRO A 127 -13.38 35.77 0.50
CA PRO A 127 -13.22 37.22 0.34
C PRO A 127 -11.94 37.54 -0.44
N LYS A 128 -11.90 38.71 -1.11
CA LYS A 128 -10.76 39.15 -1.93
C LYS A 128 -9.45 39.05 -1.12
N GLY A 129 -8.43 38.41 -1.70
CA GLY A 129 -7.12 38.19 -1.07
C GLY A 129 -7.01 36.95 -0.19
N PHE A 130 -8.09 36.20 0.06
CA PHE A 130 -8.07 35.00 0.91
C PHE A 130 -8.29 33.71 0.12
N LYS A 131 -7.81 32.59 0.68
CA LYS A 131 -7.99 31.23 0.10
C LYS A 131 -9.19 30.48 0.70
N ILE A 132 -9.72 30.95 1.83
CA ILE A 132 -10.79 30.31 2.60
C ILE A 132 -11.88 31.32 2.97
N CYS A 133 -13.13 30.87 3.04
CA CYS A 133 -14.27 31.72 3.41
C CYS A 133 -14.24 32.12 4.90
N GLU A 134 -14.95 33.20 5.24
CA GLU A 134 -14.98 33.74 6.61
C GLU A 134 -15.43 32.72 7.68
N PRO A 135 -16.47 31.88 7.47
CA PRO A 135 -16.84 30.85 8.44
C PRO A 135 -15.73 29.83 8.69
N CYS A 136 -14.96 29.47 7.66
CA CYS A 136 -13.81 28.58 7.80
C CYS A 136 -12.63 29.26 8.50
N ARG A 137 -12.42 30.56 8.28
CA ARG A 137 -11.41 31.36 8.99
C ARG A 137 -11.74 31.45 10.47
N GLU A 138 -12.99 31.69 10.83
CA GLU A 138 -13.40 31.76 12.24
C GLU A 138 -13.15 30.44 12.98
N ARG A 139 -13.50 29.30 12.38
CA ARG A 139 -13.18 27.97 12.93
C ARG A 139 -11.68 27.76 13.08
N GLN A 140 -10.89 28.21 12.10
CA GLN A 140 -9.43 28.15 12.17
C GLN A 140 -8.89 29.03 13.31
N ARG A 141 -9.41 30.25 13.49
CA ARG A 141 -9.05 31.13 14.62
C ARG A 141 -9.38 30.47 15.96
N LYS A 142 -10.57 29.87 16.10
CA LYS A 142 -10.96 29.12 17.31
C LYS A 142 -10.01 27.96 17.60
N TYR A 143 -9.67 27.17 16.58
CA TYR A 143 -8.69 26.08 16.70
C TYR A 143 -7.31 26.59 17.14
N HIS A 144 -6.80 27.66 16.52
CA HIS A 144 -5.51 28.26 16.91
C HIS A 144 -5.54 28.85 18.32
N ARG A 145 -6.65 29.48 18.74
CA ARG A 145 -6.81 29.96 20.12
C ARG A 145 -6.75 28.80 21.11
N LYS A 146 -7.47 27.70 20.85
CA LYS A 146 -7.42 26.49 21.68
C LYS A 146 -6.02 25.88 21.71
N TRP A 147 -5.38 25.73 20.55
CA TRP A 147 -4.02 25.19 20.47
C TRP A 147 -3.01 26.06 21.22
N LYS A 148 -3.10 27.39 21.10
CA LYS A 148 -2.23 28.33 21.81
C LYS A 148 -2.49 28.30 23.32
N ALA A 149 -3.75 28.21 23.75
CA ALA A 149 -4.09 28.06 25.17
C ALA A 149 -3.52 26.76 25.75
N ASN A 150 -3.64 25.64 25.03
CA ASN A 150 -3.07 24.36 25.44
C ASN A 150 -1.53 24.39 25.44
N ALA A 151 -0.89 25.04 24.47
CA ALA A 151 0.57 25.16 24.41
C ALA A 151 1.13 25.98 25.58
N LEU A 152 0.37 26.97 26.07
CA LEU A 152 0.73 27.77 27.25
C LEU A 152 0.57 26.99 28.56
N GLN A 153 -0.27 25.95 28.59
CA GLN A 153 -0.41 25.05 29.75
C GLN A 153 0.76 24.06 29.87
N GLY A 154 1.76 24.14 28.98
CA GLY A 154 2.89 23.21 28.91
C GLY A 154 2.45 21.82 28.41
N PRO A 155 3.40 20.92 28.10
CA PRO A 155 3.09 19.51 28.14
C PRO A 155 2.69 19.22 29.58
N GLY A 156 1.39 19.14 29.86
CA GLY A 156 0.91 18.81 31.21
C GLY A 156 1.74 17.65 31.72
N GLU A 157 2.36 17.82 32.90
CA GLU A 157 3.15 16.78 33.55
C GLU A 157 2.41 15.48 33.36
N ALA A 158 2.99 14.57 32.57
CA ALA A 158 2.38 13.29 32.32
C ALA A 158 2.26 12.63 33.69
N THR A 159 1.05 12.62 34.26
CA THR A 159 0.78 12.00 35.54
C THR A 159 1.26 10.56 35.42
N PRO A 160 2.30 10.15 36.18
CA PRO A 160 2.76 8.77 36.14
C PRO A 160 1.59 7.87 36.56
N VAL A 161 1.34 6.85 35.75
CA VAL A 161 0.32 5.80 35.99
C VAL A 161 0.79 4.87 37.10
#